data_AF-A0A521Z3A6-F1
#
_entry.id   AF-A0A521Z3A6-F1
#
_cell.length_a   1.000
_cell.length_b   1.000
_cell.length_c   1.000
_cell.angle_alpha   90.00
_cell.angle_beta   90.00
_cell.angle_gamma   90.00
#
_symmetry.space_group_name_H-M   'P 1'
#
loop_
_entity.id
_entity.type
_entity.pdbx_description
1 polymer ?
#
loop_
_entity_poly.entity_id
_entity_poly.type
_entity_poly.pdbx_seq_one_letter_code
_entity_poly.pdbx_strand_id
1 'polypeptide(L)'
;MSPARVDVAQHARARGAQAGPVNLVYVADLSRMDEASAEEKAQYAGPDAGFIAQNVYLFCASEGLATVARGMVDRAALARLMRLSPQQSIILAQSVGYPAAH
;
A
#
# COMPACT_ATOMS: atom_id res chain seq x y z
N MET A 1 22.48 11.23 12.89
CA MET A 1 22.22 9.90 12.33
C MET A 1 21.24 10.04 11.19
N SER A 2 21.70 9.82 9.95
CA SER A 2 20.85 9.89 8.75
C SER A 2 19.90 8.68 8.76
N PRO A 3 18.58 8.83 8.60
CA PRO A 3 17.71 7.68 8.48
C PRO A 3 18.05 7.00 7.16
N ALA A 4 18.51 5.75 7.24
CA ALA A 4 18.73 4.91 6.08
C ALA A 4 17.46 4.96 5.21
N ARG A 5 17.63 5.31 3.94
CA ARG A 5 16.59 5.14 2.92
C ARG A 5 16.12 3.70 3.02
N VAL A 6 14.91 3.48 3.50
CA VAL A 6 14.25 2.18 3.36
C VAL A 6 14.11 1.99 1.85
N ASP A 7 15.01 1.21 1.26
CA ASP A 7 15.01 0.91 -0.17
C ASP A 7 13.82 -0.03 -0.43
N VAL A 8 12.66 0.57 -0.63
CA VAL A 8 11.38 -0.08 -0.92
C VAL A 8 11.50 -1.05 -2.10
N ALA A 9 12.51 -0.87 -2.98
CA ALA A 9 12.76 -1.73 -4.10
C ALA A 9 13.44 -3.07 -3.73
N GLN A 10 14.06 -3.22 -2.56
CA GLN A 10 14.80 -4.44 -2.23
C GLN A 10 13.91 -5.65 -1.87
N HIS A 11 12.72 -5.43 -1.31
CA HIS A 11 11.86 -6.54 -0.86
C HIS A 11 10.96 -7.14 -1.95
N ALA A 12 10.92 -6.54 -3.15
CA ALA A 12 10.04 -6.98 -4.25
C ALA A 12 10.77 -7.05 -5.62
N ARG A 13 12.10 -7.11 -5.62
CA ARG A 13 12.90 -7.27 -6.85
C ARG A 13 13.18 -8.76 -7.11
N ALA A 14 12.53 -9.33 -8.12
CA ALA A 14 13.04 -10.52 -8.79
C ALA A 14 14.16 -10.11 -9.75
N ARG A 15 15.35 -10.73 -9.65
CA ARG A 15 16.37 -10.65 -10.70
C ARG A 15 15.91 -11.53 -11.87
N GLY A 16 15.57 -10.91 -13.01
CA GLY A 16 15.21 -11.62 -14.25
C GLY A 16 13.81 -11.33 -14.81
N ALA A 17 12.94 -10.64 -14.07
CA ALA A 17 11.67 -10.13 -14.61
C ALA A 17 11.89 -8.77 -15.29
N GLN A 18 11.45 -8.61 -16.55
CA GLN A 18 11.53 -7.32 -17.26
C GLN A 18 10.60 -6.25 -16.64
N ALA A 19 9.58 -6.66 -15.89
CA ALA A 19 8.68 -5.76 -15.16
C ALA A 19 9.05 -5.70 -13.67
N GLY A 20 9.20 -4.48 -13.14
CA GLY A 20 9.33 -4.25 -11.70
C GLY A 20 8.02 -4.58 -10.95
N PRO A 21 8.05 -4.60 -9.60
CA PRO A 21 6.86 -4.91 -8.81
C PRO A 21 5.76 -3.87 -9.02
N VAL A 22 4.51 -4.34 -9.03
CA VAL A 22 3.33 -3.47 -8.99
C VAL A 22 3.15 -2.95 -7.56
N ASN A 23 2.69 -1.71 -7.43
CA ASN A 23 2.43 -1.07 -6.15
C ASN A 23 0.97 -0.67 -6.08
N LEU A 24 0.22 -1.31 -5.18
CA LEU A 24 -1.13 -0.94 -4.82
C LEU A 24 -1.09 0.11 -3.72
N VAL A 25 -1.91 1.15 -3.82
CA VAL A 25 -2.03 2.21 -2.82
C VAL A 25 -3.48 2.26 -2.38
N TYR A 26 -3.72 1.98 -1.10
CA TYR A 26 -5.06 1.97 -0.53
C TYR A 26 -5.38 3.36 -0.03
N VAL A 27 -6.39 3.98 -0.61
CA VAL A 27 -6.83 5.35 -0.31
C VAL A 27 -8.26 5.28 0.19
N ALA A 28 -8.48 5.77 1.41
CA ALA A 28 -9.81 5.97 1.96
C ALA A 28 -10.36 7.31 1.48
N ASP A 29 -11.57 7.29 0.93
CA ASP A 29 -12.33 8.49 0.61
C ASP A 29 -13.23 8.86 1.80
N LEU A 30 -12.77 9.82 2.60
CA LEU A 30 -13.38 10.19 3.87
C LEU A 30 -14.67 11.00 3.70
N SER A 31 -14.97 11.51 2.49
CA SER A 31 -16.27 12.13 2.20
C SER A 31 -17.36 11.11 1.85
N ARG A 32 -17.08 9.81 1.99
CA ARG A 32 -18.07 8.74 1.86
C ARG A 32 -18.47 8.16 3.21
N MET A 33 -18.00 8.76 4.30
CA MET A 33 -18.19 8.32 5.68
C MET A 33 -18.94 9.41 6.46
N ASP A 34 -19.98 10.00 5.88
CA ASP A 34 -20.55 11.28 6.32
C ASP A 34 -21.16 11.25 7.73
N GLU A 35 -21.53 10.07 8.22
CA GLU A 35 -22.10 9.86 9.55
C GLU A 35 -21.03 9.68 10.66
N ALA A 36 -19.76 9.47 10.27
CA ALA A 36 -18.67 9.24 11.20
C ALA A 36 -17.95 10.55 11.57
N SER A 37 -17.56 10.70 12.84
CA SER A 37 -16.62 11.73 13.27
C SER A 37 -15.25 11.56 12.61
N ALA A 38 -14.40 12.61 12.67
CA ALA A 38 -13.05 12.53 12.12
C ALA A 38 -12.20 11.41 12.77
N GLU A 39 -12.41 11.16 14.06
CA GLU A 39 -11.75 10.09 14.80
C GLU A 39 -12.24 8.72 14.36
N GLU A 40 -13.56 8.52 14.25
CA GLU A 40 -14.15 7.27 13.74
C GLU A 40 -13.71 6.97 12.31
N LYS A 41 -13.67 7.99 11.44
CA LYS A 41 -13.14 7.86 10.07
C LYS A 41 -11.71 7.31 10.07
N ALA A 42 -10.84 7.87 10.91
CA ALA A 42 -9.45 7.40 11.02
C ALA A 42 -9.38 5.98 11.61
N GLN A 43 -10.23 5.67 12.59
CA GLN A 43 -10.29 4.35 13.23
C GLN A 43 -10.79 3.25 12.28
N TYR A 44 -11.76 3.53 11.40
CA TYR A 44 -12.34 2.54 10.50
C TYR A 44 -11.58 2.38 9.19
N ALA A 45 -10.97 3.46 8.67
CA ALA A 45 -10.24 3.40 7.40
C ALA A 45 -9.04 2.42 7.43
N GLY A 46 -8.39 2.27 8.59
CA GLY A 46 -7.28 1.33 8.79
C GLY A 46 -7.68 -0.13 8.57
N PRO A 47 -8.60 -0.67 9.39
CA PRO A 47 -9.13 -2.03 9.23
C PRO A 47 -9.69 -2.31 7.83
N ASP A 48 -10.46 -1.39 7.25
CA ASP A 48 -11.05 -1.55 5.91
C ASP A 48 -9.96 -1.78 4.84
N ALA A 49 -8.93 -0.93 4.82
CA ALA A 49 -7.79 -1.12 3.93
C ALA A 49 -7.04 -2.43 4.22
N GLY A 50 -6.95 -2.82 5.50
CA GLY A 50 -6.34 -4.08 5.93
C GLY A 50 -7.07 -5.31 5.37
N PHE A 51 -8.40 -5.33 5.39
CA PHE A 51 -9.19 -6.42 4.82
C PHE A 51 -8.98 -6.55 3.31
N ILE A 52 -8.93 -5.42 2.59
CA ILE A 52 -8.64 -5.44 1.14
C ILE A 52 -7.22 -5.93 0.89
N ALA A 53 -6.22 -5.46 1.65
CA ALA A 53 -4.83 -5.90 1.52
C ALA A 53 -4.65 -7.39 1.82
N GLN A 54 -5.43 -7.93 2.75
CA GLN A 54 -5.40 -9.36 3.07
C GLN A 54 -5.94 -10.22 1.92
N ASN A 55 -6.95 -9.77 1.19
CA ASN A 55 -7.41 -10.47 -0.02
C ASN A 55 -6.28 -10.55 -1.06
N VAL A 56 -5.49 -9.47 -1.22
CA VAL A 56 -4.32 -9.49 -2.11
C VAL A 56 -3.25 -10.44 -1.61
N TYR A 57 -3.02 -10.54 -0.30
CA TYR A 57 -2.12 -11.55 0.26
C TYR A 57 -2.55 -12.97 -0.09
N LEU A 58 -3.83 -13.29 0.12
CA LEU A 58 -4.37 -14.62 -0.17
C LEU A 58 -4.29 -14.97 -1.66
N PHE A 59 -4.58 -14.02 -2.54
CA PHE A 59 -4.42 -14.19 -3.98
C PHE A 59 -2.95 -14.39 -4.36
N CYS A 60 -2.03 -13.58 -3.84
CA CYS A 60 -0.61 -13.75 -4.13
C CYS A 60 -0.10 -15.12 -3.67
N ALA A 61 -0.58 -15.61 -2.52
CA ALA A 61 -0.26 -16.94 -2.04
C ALA A 61 -0.77 -18.05 -2.97
N SER A 62 -1.96 -17.90 -3.59
CA SER A 62 -2.49 -18.88 -4.54
C SER A 62 -1.74 -18.87 -5.89
N GLU A 63 -1.32 -17.69 -6.34
CA GLU A 63 -0.67 -17.50 -7.65
C GLU A 63 0.87 -17.60 -7.61
N GLY A 64 1.46 -17.92 -6.46
CA GLY A 64 2.92 -17.99 -6.31
C GLY A 64 3.63 -16.63 -6.45
N LEU A 65 2.95 -15.54 -6.08
CA LEU A 65 3.49 -14.18 -6.08
C LEU A 65 4.01 -13.80 -4.69
N ALA A 66 5.03 -12.94 -4.67
CA ALA A 66 5.53 -12.30 -3.46
C ALA A 66 4.79 -10.97 -3.21
N THR A 67 4.47 -10.69 -1.95
CA THR A 67 3.78 -9.45 -1.57
C THR A 67 4.17 -8.94 -0.19
N VAL A 68 4.18 -7.61 -0.02
CA VAL A 68 4.43 -6.94 1.26
C VAL A 68 3.57 -5.69 1.44
N ALA A 69 2.78 -5.63 2.51
CA ALA A 69 2.11 -4.42 2.96
C ALA A 69 3.06 -3.48 3.69
N ARG A 70 2.87 -2.17 3.51
CA ARG A 70 3.75 -1.10 3.98
C ARG A 70 2.95 0.03 4.61
N GLY A 71 3.12 0.20 5.92
CA GLY A 71 2.59 1.37 6.65
C GLY A 71 3.48 2.61 6.52
N MET A 72 4.77 2.42 6.23
CA MET A 72 5.73 3.50 6.03
C MET A 72 5.85 3.85 4.54
N VAL A 73 5.22 4.97 4.15
CA VAL A 73 5.25 5.53 2.79
C VAL A 73 5.32 7.05 2.86
N ASP A 74 5.90 7.70 1.85
CA ASP A 74 5.84 9.17 1.71
C ASP A 74 4.44 9.57 1.22
N ARG A 75 3.53 9.75 2.18
CA ARG A 75 2.11 10.06 1.90
C ARG A 75 1.96 11.39 1.18
N ALA A 76 2.77 12.39 1.51
CA ALA A 76 2.69 13.72 0.90
C ALA A 76 3.11 13.67 -0.58
N ALA A 77 4.25 13.03 -0.87
CA ALA A 77 4.71 12.89 -2.24
C ALA A 77 3.73 12.06 -3.09
N LEU A 78 3.21 10.96 -2.52
CA LEU A 78 2.30 10.05 -3.21
C LEU A 78 0.92 10.68 -3.45
N ALA A 79 0.37 11.41 -2.48
CA ALA A 79 -0.90 12.14 -2.65
C ALA A 79 -0.80 13.17 -3.78
N ARG A 80 0.31 13.92 -3.86
CA ARG A 80 0.56 14.86 -4.95
C ARG A 80 0.69 14.17 -6.30
N LEU A 81 1.46 13.08 -6.36
CA LEU A 81 1.66 12.30 -7.60
C LEU A 81 0.33 11.77 -8.15
N MET A 82 -0.53 11.26 -7.27
CA MET A 82 -1.82 10.68 -7.60
C MET A 82 -2.95 11.71 -7.69
N ARG A 83 -2.67 13.00 -7.43
CA ARG A 83 -3.63 14.10 -7.43
C ARG A 83 -4.84 13.87 -6.50
N LEU A 84 -4.56 13.36 -5.29
CA LEU A 84 -5.60 13.08 -4.30
C LEU A 84 -6.18 14.36 -3.72
N SER A 85 -7.48 14.35 -3.41
CA SER A 85 -8.14 15.45 -2.70
C SER A 85 -7.78 15.45 -1.21
N PRO A 86 -8.04 16.54 -0.46
CA PRO A 86 -7.85 16.57 1.00
C PRO A 86 -8.75 15.56 1.75
N GLN A 87 -9.84 15.10 1.13
CA GLN A 87 -10.73 14.08 1.69
C GLN A 87 -10.24 12.66 1.41
N GLN A 88 -9.20 12.49 0.58
CA GLN A 88 -8.63 11.20 0.22
C GLN A 88 -7.34 10.95 1.00
N SER A 89 -7.40 10.01 1.94
CA SER A 89 -6.28 9.66 2.80
C SER A 89 -5.65 8.34 2.35
N ILE A 90 -4.36 8.35 2.03
CA ILE A 90 -3.61 7.10 1.86
C ILE A 90 -3.61 6.40 3.22
N ILE A 91 -3.90 5.10 3.25
CA ILE A 91 -3.90 4.27 4.46
C ILE A 91 -2.66 3.39 4.51
N LEU A 92 -2.42 2.59 3.48
CA LEU A 92 -1.21 1.78 3.32
C LEU A 92 -0.88 1.58 1.83
N ALA A 93 0.30 1.05 1.54
CA ALA A 93 0.62 0.56 0.20
C ALA A 93 1.05 -0.90 0.25
N GLN A 94 0.93 -1.63 -0.85
CA GLN A 94 1.35 -3.02 -0.95
C GLN A 94 2.10 -3.24 -2.26
N SER A 95 3.29 -3.84 -2.17
CA SER A 95 4.01 -4.30 -3.35
C SER A 95 3.64 -5.73 -3.67
N VAL A 96 3.46 -6.02 -4.96
CA VAL A 96 3.26 -7.36 -5.50
C VAL A 96 4.26 -7.58 -6.63
N GLY A 97 4.89 -8.75 -6.66
CA GLY A 97 5.83 -9.12 -7.70
C GLY A 97 6.13 -10.61 -7.70
N TYR A 98 7.05 -11.03 -8.55
CA TYR A 98 7.54 -12.40 -8.52
C TYR A 98 8.49 -12.62 -7.33
N PRO A 99 8.54 -13.83 -6.76
CA PRO A 99 9.57 -14.20 -5.80
C PRO A 99 10.97 -13.98 -6.37
N ALA A 100 11.94 -13.67 -5.52
CA ALA A 100 13.35 -13.70 -5.94
C ALA A 100 13.71 -15.14 -6.33
N ALA A 101 14.44 -15.31 -7.44
CA ALA A 101 15.02 -16.60 -7.77
C ALA A 101 15.94 -17.05 -6.62
N HIS A 102 15.71 -18.26 -6.12
CA HIS A 102 16.57 -18.93 -5.13
C HIS A 102 17.84 -19.47 -5.79
#